data_AF-A0A369QT43-F1
#
_entry.id   AF-A0A369QT43-F1
#
_cell.length_a   1.000
_cell.length_b   1.000
_cell.length_c   1.000
_cell.angle_alpha   90.00
_cell.angle_beta   90.00
_cell.angle_gamma   90.00
#
_symmetry.space_group_name_H-M   'P 1'
#
loop_
_entity.id
_entity.type
_entity.pdbx_description
1 polymer ?
#
loop_
_entity_poly.entity_id
_entity_poly.type
_entity_poly.pdbx_seq_one_letter_code
_entity_poly.pdbx_strand_id
1 'polypeptide(L)'
;MVSCSKDNDISHKFTGKWEYERYIGYPFTDTALPPGNGQTITLTNNGIFESRKQDTVLFVGKYTIKQRKDCYKRDNTWLLSTDDPYFKEVYINIENNKLTLSQPNCYADGGIIYYRRLK
;
A
#
# COMPACT_ATOMS: atom_id res chain seq x y z
N MET A 1 20.54 2.53 30.97
CA MET A 1 20.68 1.61 29.82
C MET A 1 19.72 2.10 28.75
N VAL A 2 20.23 2.73 27.68
CA VAL A 2 19.41 3.22 26.58
C VAL A 2 19.10 2.02 25.68
N SER A 3 17.90 1.45 25.85
CA SER A 3 17.41 0.38 24.98
C SER A 3 16.97 1.01 23.65
N CYS A 4 17.92 1.18 22.72
CA CYS A 4 17.59 1.42 21.32
C CYS A 4 17.02 0.12 20.75
N SER A 5 15.71 -0.05 20.85
CA SER A 5 14.98 -0.92 19.93
C SER A 5 15.25 -0.37 18.53
N LYS A 6 16.15 -1.01 17.77
CA LYS A 6 16.19 -0.82 16.32
C LYS A 6 14.83 -1.26 15.81
N ASP A 7 13.90 -0.32 15.68
CA ASP A 7 12.79 -0.46 14.76
C ASP A 7 13.42 -0.80 13.42
N ASN A 8 13.33 -2.06 13.01
CA ASN A 8 13.76 -2.48 11.69
C ASN A 8 12.84 -1.77 10.70
N ASP A 9 13.30 -0.64 10.17
CA ASP A 9 12.57 0.13 9.17
C ASP A 9 12.38 -0.74 7.92
N ILE A 10 11.21 -1.35 7.85
CA ILE A 10 10.82 -2.24 6.76
C ILE A 10 10.40 -1.44 5.52
N SER A 11 10.28 -0.12 5.64
CA SER A 11 9.75 0.76 4.58
C SER A 11 10.54 0.61 3.28
N HIS A 12 11.85 0.39 3.38
CA HIS A 12 12.74 0.13 2.25
C HIS A 12 12.32 -1.07 1.38
N LYS A 13 11.65 -2.08 1.95
CA LYS A 13 11.15 -3.23 1.16
C LYS A 13 10.02 -2.83 0.23
N PHE A 14 9.24 -1.82 0.62
CA PHE A 14 8.06 -1.36 -0.09
C PHE A 14 8.33 -0.14 -0.97
N THR A 15 9.47 0.52 -0.76
CA THR A 15 9.91 1.67 -1.56
C THR A 15 9.94 1.34 -3.05
N GLY A 16 9.36 2.24 -3.84
CA GLY A 16 9.29 2.15 -5.27
C GLY A 16 8.12 2.94 -5.84
N LYS A 17 8.09 2.98 -7.16
CA LYS A 17 6.93 3.47 -7.90
C LYS A 17 6.09 2.26 -8.34
N TRP A 18 4.80 2.36 -8.10
CA TRP A 18 3.84 1.28 -8.30
C TRP A 18 2.68 1.80 -9.13
N GLU A 19 2.28 1.06 -10.16
CA GLU A 19 1.14 1.40 -11.02
C GLU A 19 -0.07 0.55 -10.63
N TYR A 20 -1.23 1.19 -10.54
CA TYR A 20 -2.50 0.52 -10.27
C TYR A 20 -2.81 -0.50 -11.37
N GLU A 21 -3.16 -1.71 -10.95
CA GLU A 21 -3.56 -2.81 -11.84
C GLU A 21 -5.07 -3.04 -11.78
N ARG A 22 -5.61 -3.29 -10.59
CA ARG A 22 -7.05 -3.52 -10.36
C ARG A 22 -7.42 -3.49 -8.89
N TYR A 23 -8.71 -3.39 -8.64
CA TYR A 23 -9.33 -3.66 -7.35
C TYR A 23 -10.15 -4.95 -7.43
N ILE A 24 -10.07 -5.78 -6.39
CA ILE A 24 -10.94 -6.94 -6.19
C ILE A 24 -11.56 -6.82 -4.81
N GLY A 25 -12.88 -6.65 -4.73
CA GLY A 25 -13.61 -6.62 -3.48
C GLY A 25 -15.11 -6.82 -3.71
N TYR A 26 -15.88 -6.73 -2.63
CA TYR A 26 -17.34 -6.71 -2.72
C TYR A 26 -17.84 -5.25 -2.69
N PRO A 27 -18.84 -4.86 -3.52
CA PRO A 27 -19.52 -5.65 -4.56
C PRO A 27 -18.84 -5.57 -5.94
N PHE A 28 -17.72 -4.87 -6.05
CA PHE A 28 -17.08 -4.54 -7.33
C PHE A 28 -15.74 -5.23 -7.52
N THR A 29 -15.58 -5.90 -8.65
CA THR A 29 -14.29 -6.41 -9.12
C THR A 29 -13.97 -5.77 -10.46
N ASP A 30 -12.88 -5.03 -10.51
CA ASP A 30 -12.46 -4.32 -11.71
C ASP A 30 -11.70 -5.27 -12.65
N THR A 31 -11.88 -5.03 -13.95
CA THR A 31 -10.98 -5.60 -14.97
C THR A 31 -9.60 -4.98 -14.83
N ALA A 32 -8.55 -5.79 -15.01
CA ALA A 32 -7.18 -5.31 -14.94
C ALA A 32 -6.90 -4.22 -15.99
N LEU A 33 -6.39 -3.08 -15.53
CA LEU A 33 -5.97 -2.01 -16.42
C LEU A 33 -4.65 -2.39 -17.13
N PRO A 34 -4.51 -1.99 -18.41
CA PRO A 34 -3.26 -2.18 -19.13
C PRO A 34 -2.11 -1.40 -18.46
N PRO A 35 -0.85 -1.82 -18.68
CA PRO A 35 0.31 -1.03 -18.26
C PRO A 35 0.34 0.34 -18.92
N GLY A 36 0.84 1.36 -18.21
CA GLY A 36 0.88 2.74 -18.71
C GLY A 36 -0.45 3.48 -18.58
N ASN A 37 -1.30 3.08 -17.63
CA ASN A 37 -2.58 3.76 -17.38
C ASN A 37 -2.42 5.09 -16.59
N GLY A 38 -1.21 5.35 -16.09
CA GLY A 38 -0.85 6.61 -15.44
C GLY A 38 -1.34 6.75 -14.00
N GLN A 39 -2.05 5.77 -13.45
CA GLN A 39 -2.45 5.78 -12.03
C GLN A 39 -1.35 5.14 -11.21
N THR A 40 -0.60 5.94 -10.45
CA THR A 40 0.58 5.45 -9.74
C THR A 40 0.63 5.93 -8.30
N ILE A 41 1.21 5.11 -7.43
CA ILE A 41 1.65 5.52 -6.11
C ILE A 41 3.17 5.41 -6.03
N THR A 42 3.79 6.30 -5.26
CA THR A 42 5.22 6.28 -5.00
C THR A 42 5.42 6.23 -3.49
N LEU A 43 6.19 5.24 -3.05
CA LEU A 43 6.69 5.11 -1.69
C LEU A 43 8.18 5.42 -1.73
N THR A 44 8.61 6.50 -1.12
CA THR A 44 10.02 6.93 -1.13
C THR A 44 10.75 6.46 0.14
N ASN A 45 12.08 6.36 0.07
CA ASN A 45 12.91 5.97 1.22
C ASN A 45 12.87 6.97 2.39
N ASN A 46 12.42 8.21 2.16
CA ASN A 46 12.27 9.22 3.21
C ASN A 46 10.87 9.26 3.83
N GLY A 47 10.04 8.24 3.59
CA GLY A 47 8.71 8.12 4.20
C GLY A 47 7.66 9.02 3.57
N ILE A 48 7.81 9.39 2.29
CA ILE A 48 6.82 10.15 1.53
C ILE A 48 5.98 9.21 0.68
N PHE A 49 4.67 9.36 0.80
CA PHE A 49 3.67 8.73 -0.03
C PHE A 49 3.15 9.78 -1.01
N GLU A 50 3.19 9.46 -2.28
CA GLU A 50 2.63 10.29 -3.34
C GLU A 50 1.68 9.43 -4.17
N SER A 51 0.50 9.97 -4.50
CA SER A 51 -0.41 9.38 -5.48
C SER A 51 -0.58 10.31 -6.67
N ARG A 52 -0.59 9.75 -7.88
CA ARG A 52 -0.75 10.47 -9.14
C ARG A 52 -1.75 9.78 -10.05
N LYS A 53 -2.37 10.58 -10.90
CA LYS A 53 -3.13 10.14 -12.06
C LYS A 53 -2.66 10.93 -13.28
N GLN A 54 -2.01 10.23 -14.20
CA GLN A 54 -1.28 10.82 -15.33
C GLN A 54 -0.26 11.85 -14.81
N ASP A 55 -0.31 13.08 -15.30
CA ASP A 55 0.59 14.16 -14.91
C ASP A 55 0.11 14.94 -13.67
N THR A 56 -1.03 14.56 -13.11
CA THR A 56 -1.64 15.24 -11.95
C THR A 56 -1.26 14.52 -10.67
N VAL A 57 -0.63 15.26 -9.74
CA VAL A 57 -0.44 14.82 -8.36
C VAL A 57 -1.77 14.93 -7.62
N LEU A 58 -2.27 13.80 -7.14
CA LEU A 58 -3.53 13.74 -6.38
C LEU A 58 -3.28 13.97 -4.89
N PHE A 59 -2.17 13.45 -4.37
CA PHE A 59 -1.82 13.56 -2.97
C PHE A 59 -0.32 13.43 -2.74
N VAL A 60 0.21 14.14 -1.74
CA VAL A 60 1.55 13.98 -1.18
C VAL A 60 1.44 14.08 0.33
N GLY A 61 1.99 13.11 1.05
CA GLY A 61 1.99 13.10 2.51
C GLY A 61 3.02 12.15 3.07
N LYS A 62 3.02 11.97 4.39
CA LYS A 62 3.90 11.01 5.02
C LYS A 62 3.25 9.64 5.06
N TYR A 63 4.08 8.61 5.10
CA TYR A 63 3.64 7.27 5.46
C TYR A 63 4.56 6.63 6.49
N THR A 64 4.00 5.65 7.18
CA THR A 64 4.75 4.74 8.03
C THR A 64 4.30 3.31 7.77
N ILE A 65 5.21 2.35 7.91
CA ILE A 65 4.88 0.93 7.86
C ILE A 65 5.23 0.31 9.20
N LYS A 66 4.25 -0.34 9.83
CA LYS A 66 4.40 -0.96 11.15
C LYS A 66 3.85 -2.36 11.15
N GLN A 67 4.41 -3.19 12.01
CA GLN A 67 3.85 -4.52 12.22
C GLN A 67 2.53 -4.41 13.00
N ARG A 68 1.44 -4.95 12.45
CA ARG A 68 0.13 -5.02 13.12
C ARG A 68 -0.54 -6.32 12.73
N LYS A 69 -1.15 -6.99 13.71
CA LYS A 69 -1.96 -8.19 13.46
C LYS A 69 -3.34 -7.76 12.96
N ASP A 70 -3.81 -8.41 11.89
CA ASP A 70 -5.18 -8.28 11.42
C ASP A 70 -6.18 -8.95 12.39
N CYS A 71 -7.45 -8.54 12.33
CA CYS A 71 -8.51 -8.98 13.24
C CYS A 71 -8.72 -10.50 13.23
N TYR A 72 -8.55 -11.12 12.06
CA TYR A 72 -8.58 -12.58 11.88
C TYR A 72 -7.22 -13.02 11.34
N LYS A 73 -6.75 -14.20 11.76
CA LYS A 73 -5.41 -14.80 11.53
C LYS A 73 -4.93 -14.86 10.05
N ARG A 74 -4.81 -13.74 9.36
CA ARG A 74 -3.98 -13.64 8.15
C ARG A 74 -2.56 -13.30 8.58
N ASP A 75 -1.59 -13.89 7.87
CA ASP A 75 -0.17 -13.57 8.01
C ASP A 75 0.19 -12.17 7.46
N ASN A 76 -0.81 -11.34 7.14
CA ASN A 76 -0.62 -9.94 6.77
C ASN A 76 -0.05 -9.20 7.97
N THR A 77 1.25 -8.95 7.89
CA THR A 77 2.04 -8.53 9.03
C THR A 77 2.21 -7.01 9.06
N TRP A 78 2.12 -6.33 7.92
CA TRP A 78 2.52 -4.93 7.77
C TRP A 78 1.34 -4.04 7.45
N LEU A 79 1.14 -3.01 8.27
CA LEU A 79 0.16 -1.95 8.07
C LEU A 79 0.88 -0.71 7.53
N LEU A 80 0.44 -0.24 6.37
CA LEU A 80 0.73 1.08 5.84
C LEU A 80 -0.27 2.08 6.43
N SER A 81 0.25 3.09 7.13
CA SER A 81 -0.51 4.26 7.56
C SER A 81 -0.06 5.46 6.77
N THR A 82 -0.99 6.21 6.19
CA THR A 82 -0.70 7.42 5.40
C THR A 82 -1.56 8.59 5.86
N ASP A 83 -1.11 9.80 5.53
CA ASP A 83 -1.91 11.02 5.71
C ASP A 83 -3.02 11.15 4.65
N ASP A 84 -3.08 10.25 3.64
CA ASP A 84 -4.09 10.27 2.59
C ASP A 84 -5.46 9.86 3.18
N PRO A 85 -6.51 10.70 3.04
CA PRO A 85 -7.82 10.39 3.60
C PRO A 85 -8.45 9.10 3.05
N TYR A 86 -8.04 8.66 1.85
CA TYR A 86 -8.54 7.44 1.20
C TYR A 86 -7.71 6.19 1.53
N PHE A 87 -6.46 6.36 1.99
CA PHE A 87 -5.53 5.27 2.30
C PHE A 87 -4.99 5.33 3.74
N LYS A 88 -5.82 5.83 4.69
CA LYS A 88 -5.39 6.09 6.07
C LYS A 88 -4.70 4.90 6.75
N GLU A 89 -5.30 3.72 6.68
CA GLU A 89 -4.74 2.49 7.24
C GLU A 89 -5.10 1.29 6.37
N VAL A 90 -4.10 0.72 5.70
CA VAL A 90 -4.27 -0.46 4.84
C VAL A 90 -3.14 -1.45 5.09
N TYR A 91 -3.43 -2.74 5.00
CA TYR A 91 -2.37 -3.75 5.04
C TYR A 91 -1.62 -3.75 3.71
N ILE A 92 -0.30 -3.84 3.78
CA ILE A 92 0.60 -3.82 2.63
C ILE A 92 1.38 -5.12 2.56
N ASN A 93 1.45 -5.71 1.37
CA ASN A 93 2.27 -6.88 1.10
C ASN A 93 2.93 -6.78 -0.29
N ILE A 94 4.08 -7.43 -0.46
CA ILE A 94 4.72 -7.60 -1.76
C ILE A 94 4.96 -9.09 -1.99
N GLU A 95 4.42 -9.59 -3.09
CA GLU A 95 4.62 -10.97 -3.53
C GLU A 95 4.79 -10.97 -5.06
N ASN A 96 5.77 -11.72 -5.58
CA ASN A 96 6.02 -11.85 -7.02
C ASN A 96 6.10 -10.49 -7.77
N ASN A 97 6.77 -9.48 -7.18
CA ASN A 97 6.87 -8.11 -7.69
C ASN A 97 5.52 -7.37 -7.86
N LYS A 98 4.47 -7.84 -7.21
CA LYS A 98 3.20 -7.13 -7.08
C LYS A 98 3.05 -6.61 -5.66
N LEU A 99 2.64 -5.36 -5.54
CA LEU A 99 2.26 -4.76 -4.28
C LEU A 99 0.76 -4.88 -4.12
N THR A 100 0.30 -5.33 -2.96
CA THR A 100 -1.12 -5.42 -2.64
C THR A 100 -1.42 -4.54 -1.44
N LEU A 101 -2.47 -3.72 -1.56
CA LEU A 101 -3.06 -3.01 -0.44
C LEU A 101 -4.40 -3.67 -0.13
N SER A 102 -4.57 -4.19 1.08
CA SER A 102 -5.82 -4.81 1.51
C SER A 102 -6.39 -4.10 2.71
N GLN A 103 -7.71 -3.91 2.71
CA GLN A 103 -8.40 -3.40 3.88
C GLN A 103 -8.34 -4.41 5.04
N PRO A 104 -8.43 -3.95 6.31
CA PRO A 104 -8.53 -4.84 7.45
C PRO A 104 -9.70 -5.82 7.31
N ASN A 105 -9.48 -7.09 7.61
CA ASN A 105 -10.51 -8.13 7.50
C ASN A 105 -11.56 -8.07 8.63
N CYS A 106 -11.55 -6.99 9.41
CA CYS A 106 -12.57 -6.67 10.41
C CYS A 106 -13.89 -6.22 9.75
N TYR A 107 -13.83 -5.80 8.48
CA TYR A 107 -14.97 -5.29 7.72
C TYR A 107 -15.45 -6.36 6.73
N ALA A 108 -16.76 -6.55 6.63
CA ALA A 108 -17.37 -7.56 5.75
C ALA A 108 -17.14 -7.27 4.24
N ASP A 109 -17.00 -5.98 3.88
CA ASP A 109 -16.91 -5.50 2.50
C ASP A 109 -15.47 -5.19 2.07
N GLY A 110 -14.50 -5.93 2.60
CA GLY A 110 -13.09 -5.70 2.30
C GLY A 110 -12.75 -5.86 0.82
N GLY A 111 -11.65 -5.24 0.40
CA GLY A 111 -11.06 -5.44 -0.92
C GLY A 111 -9.54 -5.38 -0.93
N ILE A 112 -8.99 -5.80 -2.06
CA ILE A 112 -7.55 -5.84 -2.33
C ILE A 112 -7.29 -5.04 -3.60
N ILE A 113 -6.45 -4.03 -3.47
CA ILE A 113 -5.90 -3.26 -4.58
C ILE A 113 -4.57 -3.88 -4.97
N TYR A 114 -4.42 -4.15 -6.26
CA TYR A 114 -3.19 -4.69 -6.84
C TYR A 114 -2.45 -3.60 -7.57
N TYR A 115 -1.15 -3.56 -7.35
CA TYR A 115 -0.22 -2.71 -8.06
C TYR A 115 0.92 -3.53 -8.65
N ARG A 116 1.42 -3.07 -9.79
CA ARG A 116 2.62 -3.60 -10.45
C ARG A 116 3.79 -2.64 -10.26
N ARG A 117 5.00 -3.18 -10.13
CA ARG A 117 6.20 -2.34 -9.99
C ARG A 117 6.54 -1.65 -11.31
N LEU A 118 6.77 -0.34 -11.27
CA LEU A 118 7.40 0.39 -12.37
C LEU A 118 8.92 0.35 -12.15
N LYS A 119 9.66 0.02 -13.22
CA LYS A 119 11.13 -0.02 -13.22
C LYS A 119 11.71 1.38 -13.07
#